data_AF-A0A9D5ZV21-F1
#
_entry.id   AF-A0A9D5ZV21-F1
#
_cell.length_a   1.000
_cell.length_b   1.000
_cell.length_c   1.000
_cell.angle_alpha   90.00
_cell.angle_beta   90.00
_cell.angle_gamma   90.00
#
_symmetry.space_group_name_H-M   'P 1'
#
loop_
_entity.id
_entity.type
_entity.pdbx_description
1 polymer ?
#
loop_
_entity_poly.entity_id
_entity_poly.type
_entity_poly.pdbx_seq_one_letter_code
_entity_poly.pdbx_strand_id
1 'polypeptide(L)'
;MSRVMLNVTDIPAEGREFVFEDPGVWTAAWKEFSLPYTMREPLRAELRIVPEKDGFLVRGRIDGVVAVPCSRCAEDALVRIAARFDDFEDKPGEQADPLDGGHLAARGKTLELDAGGLLWEHFELAMPVKPLCAPDCAGLCPVCGGNQNVAGCACKSKTGDPRLAILSNLKIERKK
;
A
#
# COMPACT_ATOMS: atom_id res chain seq x y z
N MET A 1 -14.59 1.83 -2.78
CA MET A 1 -13.37 1.46 -3.52
C MET A 1 -13.76 1.07 -4.95
N SER A 2 -12.82 1.02 -5.91
CA SER A 2 -13.13 0.48 -7.23
C SER A 2 -13.51 -1.00 -7.07
N ARG A 3 -14.77 -1.34 -7.38
CA ARG A 3 -15.27 -2.71 -7.27
C ARG A 3 -14.94 -3.45 -8.56
N VAL A 4 -13.69 -3.84 -8.73
CA VAL A 4 -13.27 -4.67 -9.85
C VAL A 4 -13.61 -6.12 -9.52
N MET A 5 -14.85 -6.49 -9.79
CA MET A 5 -15.34 -7.85 -9.55
C MET A 5 -15.05 -8.72 -10.78
N LEU A 6 -14.34 -9.83 -10.58
CA LEU A 6 -14.11 -10.83 -11.61
C LEU A 6 -15.01 -12.04 -11.38
N ASN A 7 -15.78 -12.44 -12.38
CA ASN A 7 -16.45 -13.74 -12.34
C ASN A 7 -15.41 -14.84 -12.59
N VAL A 8 -15.21 -15.71 -11.60
CA VAL A 8 -14.21 -16.78 -11.62
C VAL A 8 -14.83 -18.18 -11.75
N THR A 9 -16.14 -18.26 -11.93
CA THR A 9 -16.91 -19.52 -11.95
C THR A 9 -16.42 -20.50 -13.02
N ASP A 10 -16.17 -19.99 -14.23
CA ASP A 10 -15.83 -20.79 -15.42
C ASP A 10 -14.38 -20.55 -15.87
N ILE A 11 -13.46 -20.41 -14.92
CA ILE A 11 -12.03 -20.37 -15.23
C ILE A 11 -11.55 -21.79 -15.58
N PRO A 12 -10.82 -21.97 -16.70
CA PRO A 12 -10.32 -23.28 -17.10
C PRO A 12 -9.21 -23.77 -16.18
N ALA A 13 -8.92 -25.08 -16.20
CA ALA A 13 -7.96 -25.71 -15.27
C ALA A 13 -6.53 -25.12 -15.38
N GLU A 14 -6.12 -24.70 -16.58
CA GLU A 14 -4.84 -24.03 -16.83
C GLU A 14 -4.75 -22.60 -16.25
N GLY A 15 -5.88 -22.07 -15.79
CA GLY A 15 -6.06 -20.72 -15.27
C GLY A 15 -6.41 -19.69 -16.35
N ARG A 16 -6.69 -18.46 -15.89
CA ARG A 16 -6.97 -17.30 -16.75
C ARG A 16 -6.14 -16.10 -16.29
N GLU A 17 -5.66 -15.34 -17.25
CA GLU A 17 -4.92 -14.10 -17.02
C GLU A 17 -5.82 -12.87 -17.19
N PHE A 18 -5.64 -11.89 -16.32
CA PHE A 18 -6.33 -10.61 -16.30
C PHE A 18 -5.29 -9.50 -16.18
N VAL A 19 -5.48 -8.44 -16.96
CA VAL A 19 -4.57 -7.29 -16.98
C VAL A 19 -5.37 -6.03 -16.68
N PHE A 20 -4.86 -5.21 -15.77
CA PHE A 20 -5.46 -3.96 -15.34
C PHE A 20 -4.50 -2.81 -15.62
N GLU A 21 -4.88 -1.96 -16.58
CA GLU A 21 -4.13 -0.75 -16.96
C GLU A 21 -4.92 0.54 -16.71
N ASP A 22 -6.22 0.42 -16.36
CA ASP A 22 -7.07 1.57 -16.05
C ASP A 22 -6.64 2.21 -14.72
N PRO A 23 -6.24 3.50 -14.72
CA PRO A 23 -5.95 4.24 -13.49
C PRO A 23 -7.11 4.28 -12.50
N GLY A 24 -8.35 4.08 -12.97
CA GLY A 24 -9.55 4.04 -12.15
C GLY A 24 -9.53 2.95 -11.06
N VAL A 25 -8.86 1.83 -11.31
CA VAL A 25 -8.69 0.73 -10.33
C VAL A 25 -8.05 1.25 -9.04
N TRP A 26 -7.03 2.09 -9.19
CA TRP A 26 -6.21 2.59 -8.08
C TRP A 26 -6.76 3.89 -7.50
N THR A 27 -7.08 4.84 -8.37
CA THR A 27 -7.42 6.22 -7.97
C THR A 27 -8.75 6.33 -7.25
N ALA A 28 -9.66 5.36 -7.41
CA ALA A 28 -10.91 5.34 -6.66
C ALA A 28 -10.67 5.23 -5.14
N ALA A 29 -9.81 4.32 -4.70
CA ALA A 29 -9.46 4.16 -3.30
C ALA A 29 -8.72 5.41 -2.77
N TRP A 30 -7.78 5.96 -3.55
CA TRP A 30 -7.05 7.16 -3.15
C TRP A 30 -7.97 8.36 -2.90
N LYS A 31 -8.98 8.56 -3.76
CA LYS A 31 -9.97 9.63 -3.60
C LYS A 31 -10.86 9.39 -2.38
N GLU A 32 -11.36 8.17 -2.23
CA GLU A 32 -12.25 7.80 -1.13
C GLU A 32 -11.60 7.99 0.24
N PHE A 33 -10.35 7.57 0.38
CA PHE A 33 -9.59 7.68 1.63
C PHE A 33 -8.78 8.98 1.75
N SER A 34 -8.93 9.90 0.79
CA SER A 34 -8.18 11.18 0.75
C SER A 34 -6.65 10.99 0.85
N LEU A 35 -6.14 9.94 0.20
CA LEU A 35 -4.72 9.64 0.19
C LEU A 35 -3.99 10.62 -0.74
N PRO A 36 -2.89 11.24 -0.28
CA PRO A 36 -2.15 12.24 -1.04
C PRO A 36 -1.23 11.60 -2.09
N TYR A 37 -1.75 10.63 -2.85
CA TYR A 37 -0.99 9.86 -3.82
C TYR A 37 -1.22 10.40 -5.22
N THR A 38 -0.15 10.47 -6.01
CA THR A 38 -0.21 10.86 -7.42
C THR A 38 0.46 9.80 -8.27
N MET A 39 -0.25 9.31 -9.29
CA MET A 39 0.33 8.38 -10.26
C MET A 39 1.31 9.13 -11.18
N ARG A 40 2.59 8.75 -11.16
CA ARG A 40 3.63 9.36 -12.00
C ARG A 40 3.94 8.51 -13.22
N GLU A 41 3.91 7.19 -13.04
CA GLU A 41 3.87 6.21 -14.13
C GLU A 41 2.64 5.32 -13.91
N PRO A 42 1.98 4.84 -14.98
CA PRO A 42 0.80 3.98 -14.86
C PRO A 42 1.06 2.78 -13.94
N LEU A 43 0.14 2.54 -13.01
CA LEU A 43 0.12 1.30 -12.25
C LEU A 43 -0.57 0.23 -13.08
N ARG A 44 0.21 -0.77 -13.48
CA ARG A 44 -0.25 -1.95 -14.22
C ARG A 44 -0.26 -3.15 -13.30
N ALA A 45 -1.36 -3.88 -13.27
CA ALA A 45 -1.46 -5.15 -12.57
C ALA A 45 -1.77 -6.30 -13.52
N GLU A 46 -1.17 -7.45 -13.23
CA GLU A 46 -1.46 -8.72 -13.88
C GLU A 46 -1.89 -9.71 -12.80
N LEU A 47 -3.01 -10.40 -13.02
CA LEU A 47 -3.46 -11.51 -12.18
C LEU A 47 -3.56 -12.77 -13.04
N ARG A 48 -3.01 -13.88 -12.53
CA ARG A 48 -3.27 -15.22 -13.04
C ARG A 48 -4.03 -16.00 -11.99
N ILE A 49 -5.26 -16.37 -12.31
CA ILE A 49 -6.16 -17.08 -11.41
C ILE A 49 -6.25 -18.53 -11.89
N VAL A 50 -5.91 -19.47 -11.01
CA VAL A 50 -5.91 -20.92 -11.29
C VAL A 50 -6.90 -21.60 -10.34
N PRO A 51 -7.89 -22.34 -10.85
CA PRO A 51 -8.83 -23.06 -9.99
C PRO A 51 -8.12 -24.21 -9.31
N GLU A 52 -8.35 -24.34 -8.01
CA GLU A 52 -7.86 -25.44 -7.19
C GLU A 52 -9.06 -26.16 -6.55
N LYS A 53 -8.79 -27.32 -5.91
CA LYS A 53 -9.85 -28.17 -5.34
C LYS A 53 -10.82 -27.37 -4.45
N ASP A 54 -10.26 -26.62 -3.51
CA ASP A 54 -11.01 -25.96 -2.43
C ASP A 54 -11.05 -24.42 -2.59
N GLY A 55 -10.59 -23.88 -3.72
CA GLY A 55 -10.41 -22.43 -3.87
C GLY A 55 -9.84 -22.02 -5.22
N PHE A 56 -9.19 -20.87 -5.23
CA PHE A 56 -8.42 -20.37 -6.37
C PHE A 56 -7.06 -19.88 -5.91
N LEU A 57 -6.00 -20.29 -6.61
CA LEU A 57 -4.69 -19.67 -6.47
C LEU A 57 -4.65 -18.41 -7.34
N VAL A 58 -4.40 -17.26 -6.72
CA VAL A 58 -4.28 -15.96 -7.36
C VAL A 58 -2.83 -15.53 -7.31
N ARG A 59 -2.18 -15.51 -8.48
CA ARG A 59 -0.82 -14.97 -8.62
C ARG A 59 -0.87 -13.59 -9.20
N GLY A 60 -0.25 -12.63 -8.54
CA GLY A 60 -0.33 -11.24 -8.93
C GLY A 60 1.03 -10.57 -9.12
N ARG A 61 1.02 -9.54 -9.95
CA ARG A 61 2.14 -8.63 -10.16
C ARG A 61 1.62 -7.21 -10.31
N ILE A 62 2.26 -6.27 -9.63
CA ILE A 62 1.96 -4.83 -9.73
C ILE A 62 3.24 -4.08 -10.07
N ASP A 63 3.17 -3.24 -11.10
CA ASP A 63 4.26 -2.39 -11.56
C ASP A 63 3.79 -0.95 -11.80
N GLY A 64 4.47 0.03 -11.20
CA GLY A 64 4.39 1.44 -11.59
C GLY A 64 5.15 2.35 -10.63
N VAL A 65 4.91 3.67 -10.74
CA VAL A 65 5.53 4.68 -9.88
C VAL A 65 4.47 5.65 -9.36
N VAL A 66 4.43 5.81 -8.04
CA VAL A 66 3.58 6.78 -7.35
C VAL A 66 4.41 7.82 -6.64
N ALA A 67 3.95 9.06 -6.62
CA ALA A 67 4.45 10.11 -5.77
C ALA A 67 3.59 10.19 -4.51
N VAL A 68 4.24 10.22 -3.35
CA VAL A 68 3.60 10.38 -2.04
C VAL A 68 4.36 11.41 -1.21
N PRO A 69 3.77 12.02 -0.17
CA PRO A 69 4.48 13.01 0.63
C PRO A 69 5.66 12.37 1.38
N CYS A 70 6.84 12.96 1.24
CA CYS A 70 8.01 12.61 2.02
C CYS A 70 7.72 12.79 3.52
N SER A 71 8.03 11.76 4.32
CA SER A 71 7.81 11.78 5.78
C SER A 71 8.66 12.81 6.54
N ARG A 72 9.60 13.50 5.87
CA ARG A 72 10.50 14.49 6.47
C ARG A 72 10.27 15.91 5.97
N CYS A 73 10.15 16.12 4.65
CA CYS A 73 9.99 17.45 4.05
C CYS A 73 8.63 17.70 3.40
N ALA A 74 7.75 16.69 3.33
CA ALA A 74 6.45 16.73 2.65
C ALA A 74 6.47 16.99 1.13
N GLU A 75 7.64 17.10 0.50
CA GLU A 75 7.78 17.08 -0.97
C GLU A 75 7.53 15.68 -1.54
N ASP A 76 7.33 15.59 -2.85
CA ASP A 76 7.12 14.32 -3.55
C ASP A 76 8.29 13.35 -3.32
N ALA A 77 7.98 12.22 -2.69
CA ALA A 77 8.81 11.02 -2.68
C ALA A 77 8.30 10.06 -3.76
N LEU A 78 9.15 9.75 -4.73
CA LEU A 78 8.83 8.77 -5.77
C LEU A 78 9.05 7.36 -5.24
N VAL A 79 7.99 6.56 -5.26
CA VAL A 79 7.99 5.16 -4.85
C VAL A 79 7.74 4.29 -6.06
N ARG A 80 8.72 3.43 -6.39
CA ARG A 80 8.58 2.38 -7.42
C ARG A 80 7.89 1.18 -6.79
N ILE A 81 6.69 0.85 -7.27
CA ILE A 81 5.91 -0.31 -6.82
C ILE A 81 6.23 -1.49 -7.71
N ALA A 82 7.00 -2.46 -7.22
CA ALA A 82 7.31 -3.69 -7.94
C ALA A 82 6.94 -4.89 -7.05
N ALA A 83 5.64 -5.15 -6.94
CA ALA A 83 5.09 -6.18 -6.06
C ALA A 83 4.80 -7.48 -6.82
N ARG A 84 5.03 -8.61 -6.16
CA ARG A 84 4.62 -9.95 -6.60
C ARG A 84 4.06 -10.68 -5.39
N PHE A 85 2.96 -11.39 -5.58
CA PHE A 85 2.28 -12.10 -4.51
C PHE A 85 1.58 -13.36 -5.06
N ASP A 86 1.37 -14.31 -4.15
CA ASP A 86 0.66 -15.56 -4.40
C ASP A 86 -0.32 -15.77 -3.24
N ASP A 87 -1.60 -15.60 -3.51
CA ASP A 87 -2.67 -15.71 -2.52
C ASP A 87 -3.57 -16.91 -2.83
N PHE A 88 -4.11 -17.53 -1.79
CA PHE A 88 -5.12 -18.57 -1.94
C PHE A 88 -6.46 -18.06 -1.43
N GLU A 89 -7.45 -18.08 -2.30
CA GLU A 89 -8.82 -17.67 -2.00
C GLU A 89 -9.70 -18.90 -1.84
N ASP A 90 -10.04 -19.23 -0.59
CA ASP A 90 -10.91 -20.36 -0.27
C ASP A 90 -12.31 -20.15 -0.84
N LYS A 91 -12.91 -21.22 -1.36
CA LYS A 91 -14.34 -21.20 -1.71
C LYS A 91 -15.14 -20.86 -0.45
N PRO A 92 -16.11 -19.94 -0.53
CA PRO A 92 -16.93 -19.60 0.63
C PRO A 92 -17.58 -20.85 1.21
N GLY A 93 -17.25 -21.17 2.47
CA GLY A 93 -17.92 -22.22 3.22
C GLY A 93 -19.30 -21.77 3.70
N GLU A 94 -20.16 -22.71 4.11
CA GLU A 94 -21.49 -22.42 4.68
C GLU A 94 -21.42 -21.58 5.98
N GLN A 95 -20.26 -21.54 6.63
CA GLN A 95 -19.96 -20.79 7.86
C GLN A 95 -18.68 -19.96 7.70
N ALA A 96 -18.56 -19.22 6.59
CA ALA A 96 -17.49 -18.23 6.45
C ALA A 96 -17.59 -17.21 7.60
N ASP A 97 -16.50 -17.05 8.36
CA ASP A 97 -16.40 -16.02 9.38
C ASP A 97 -16.48 -14.65 8.68
N PRO A 98 -17.38 -13.73 9.07
CA PRO A 98 -17.39 -12.38 8.52
C PRO A 98 -16.07 -11.60 8.73
N LEU A 99 -15.19 -12.09 9.62
CA LEU A 99 -13.83 -11.58 9.83
C LEU A 99 -12.79 -12.26 8.94
N ASP A 100 -13.15 -13.32 8.21
CA ASP A 100 -12.29 -13.96 7.23
C ASP A 100 -12.15 -12.98 6.05
N GLY A 101 -11.03 -12.26 6.01
CA GLY A 101 -10.76 -11.15 5.09
C GLY A 101 -10.53 -11.58 3.63
N GLY A 102 -11.14 -12.69 3.19
CA GLY A 102 -11.03 -13.19 1.83
C GLY A 102 -11.75 -12.29 0.82
N HIS A 103 -11.29 -12.34 -0.43
CA HIS A 103 -11.82 -11.53 -1.54
C HIS A 103 -12.81 -12.29 -2.42
N LEU A 104 -12.96 -13.61 -2.21
CA LEU A 104 -13.89 -14.44 -2.96
C LEU A 104 -15.27 -14.52 -2.29
N ALA A 105 -16.31 -14.18 -3.06
CA ALA A 105 -17.69 -14.25 -2.60
C ALA A 105 -18.58 -15.06 -3.55
N ALA A 106 -19.52 -15.81 -2.98
CA ALA A 106 -20.58 -16.49 -3.71
C ALA A 106 -21.79 -15.56 -3.88
N ARG A 107 -22.22 -15.34 -5.13
CA ARG A 107 -23.46 -14.62 -5.47
C ARG A 107 -24.41 -15.53 -6.23
N GLY A 108 -25.23 -16.28 -5.50
CA GLY A 108 -26.11 -17.27 -6.08
C GLY A 108 -25.31 -18.47 -6.63
N LYS A 109 -25.22 -18.58 -7.96
CA LYS A 109 -24.47 -19.66 -8.64
C LYS A 109 -23.10 -19.21 -9.16
N THR A 110 -22.77 -17.93 -9.02
CA THR A 110 -21.49 -17.39 -9.48
C THR A 110 -20.54 -17.18 -8.31
N LEU A 111 -19.25 -17.38 -8.59
CA LEU A 111 -18.16 -16.98 -7.72
C LEU A 111 -17.55 -15.69 -8.27
N GLU A 112 -17.46 -14.68 -7.42
CA GLU A 112 -16.93 -13.35 -7.74
C GLU A 112 -15.72 -13.05 -6.86
N LEU A 113 -14.59 -12.74 -7.46
CA LEU A 113 -13.39 -12.27 -6.78
C LEU A 113 -13.36 -10.74 -6.81
N ASP A 114 -13.21 -10.10 -5.65
CA ASP A 114 -12.90 -8.66 -5.54
C ASP A 114 -11.41 -8.42 -5.85
N ALA A 115 -11.08 -8.41 -7.14
CA ALA A 115 -9.72 -8.11 -7.58
C ALA A 115 -9.30 -6.68 -7.21
N GLY A 116 -10.25 -5.75 -7.04
CA GLY A 116 -9.96 -4.38 -6.63
C GLY A 116 -9.46 -4.30 -5.20
N GLY A 117 -10.15 -4.99 -4.28
CA GLY A 117 -9.75 -5.13 -2.88
C GLY A 117 -8.38 -5.81 -2.74
N LEU A 118 -8.21 -6.97 -3.38
CA LEU A 118 -6.96 -7.73 -3.37
C LEU A 118 -5.78 -6.91 -3.92
N LEU A 119 -5.94 -6.25 -5.06
CA LEU A 119 -4.87 -5.40 -5.63
C LEU A 119 -4.56 -4.19 -4.74
N TRP A 120 -5.56 -3.61 -4.08
CA TRP A 120 -5.38 -2.50 -3.16
C TRP A 120 -4.54 -2.90 -1.94
N GLU A 121 -4.83 -4.05 -1.34
CA GLU A 121 -4.08 -4.57 -0.20
C GLU A 121 -2.60 -4.78 -0.54
N HIS A 122 -2.31 -5.46 -1.65
CA HIS A 122 -0.94 -5.70 -2.08
C HIS A 122 -0.20 -4.43 -2.52
N PHE A 123 -0.91 -3.49 -3.14
CA PHE A 123 -0.35 -2.17 -3.42
C PHE A 123 0.11 -1.48 -2.14
N GLU A 124 -0.73 -1.48 -1.10
CA GLU A 124 -0.43 -0.79 0.14
C GLU A 124 0.62 -1.51 0.99
N LEU A 125 0.65 -2.85 0.95
CA LEU A 125 1.75 -3.63 1.54
C LEU A 125 3.10 -3.38 0.86
N ALA A 126 3.11 -3.03 -0.42
CA ALA A 126 4.33 -2.66 -1.14
C ALA A 126 4.81 -1.23 -0.84
N MET A 127 3.97 -0.39 -0.20
CA MET A 127 4.34 0.98 0.15
C MET A 127 5.33 1.01 1.33
N PRO A 128 6.34 1.89 1.30
CA PRO A 128 7.21 2.10 2.44
C PRO A 128 6.44 2.80 3.58
N VAL A 129 6.66 2.36 4.82
CA VAL A 129 6.06 3.02 6.01
C VAL A 129 6.53 4.47 6.19
N LYS A 130 7.73 4.81 5.70
CA LYS A 130 8.33 6.15 5.79
C LYS A 130 8.95 6.55 4.45
N PRO A 131 8.15 6.93 3.43
CA PRO A 131 8.67 7.38 2.15
C PRO A 131 9.55 8.62 2.33
N LEU A 132 10.70 8.65 1.65
CA LEU A 132 11.61 9.79 1.64
C LEU A 132 11.88 10.22 0.20
N CYS A 133 11.93 11.53 -0.06
CA CYS A 133 12.28 12.05 -1.39
C CYS A 133 13.75 11.80 -1.77
N ALA A 134 14.60 11.62 -0.76
CA ALA A 134 15.99 11.20 -0.89
C ALA A 134 16.43 10.44 0.39
N PRO A 135 17.38 9.50 0.31
CA PRO A 135 17.86 8.75 1.48
C PRO A 135 18.38 9.62 2.63
N ASP A 136 18.97 10.77 2.30
CA ASP A 136 19.58 11.73 3.20
C ASP A 136 18.73 13.00 3.42
N CYS A 137 17.44 12.97 3.06
CA CYS A 137 16.52 14.10 3.22
C CYS A 137 16.61 14.73 4.62
N ALA A 138 17.02 16.00 4.68
CA ALA A 138 17.23 16.75 5.93
C ALA A 138 15.90 17.13 6.62
N GLY A 139 14.80 17.13 5.87
CA GLY A 139 13.45 17.42 6.37
C GLY A 139 13.19 18.90 6.67
N LEU A 140 12.03 19.18 7.27
CA LEU A 140 11.69 20.53 7.70
C LEU A 140 12.38 20.87 9.02
N CYS A 141 12.72 22.15 9.20
CA CYS A 141 13.14 22.67 10.49
C CYS A 141 11.97 22.55 11.50
N PRO A 142 12.17 21.94 12.68
CA PRO A 142 11.11 21.78 13.67
C PRO A 142 10.69 23.09 14.35
N VAL A 143 11.41 24.19 14.10
CA VAL A 143 11.13 25.51 14.70
C VAL A 143 10.37 26.41 13.74
N CYS A 144 10.83 26.54 12.49
CA CYS A 144 10.21 27.46 11.52
C CYS A 144 9.49 26.78 10.35
N GLY A 145 9.61 25.45 10.21
CA GLY A 145 9.03 24.70 9.08
C GLY A 145 9.79 24.84 7.76
N GLY A 146 10.90 25.57 7.71
CA GLY A 146 11.70 25.73 6.50
C GLY A 146 12.32 24.41 6.03
N ASN A 147 12.29 24.13 4.72
CA ASN A 147 12.87 22.93 4.13
C ASN A 147 14.41 22.99 4.12
N GLN A 148 15.05 22.13 4.92
CA GLN A 148 16.50 22.12 5.10
C GLN A 148 17.25 21.53 3.89
N ASN A 149 16.55 20.90 2.95
CA ASN A 149 17.14 20.46 1.69
C ASN A 149 17.43 21.62 0.73
N VAL A 150 16.70 22.75 0.88
CA VAL A 150 16.84 23.94 0.02
C VAL A 150 17.83 24.93 0.62
N ALA A 151 17.67 25.24 1.91
CA ALA A 151 18.55 26.15 2.62
C ALA A 151 18.55 25.85 4.13
N GLY A 152 19.70 26.09 4.77
CA GLY A 152 19.81 26.08 6.23
C GLY A 152 19.02 27.22 6.87
N CYS A 153 18.67 27.05 8.15
CA CYS A 153 18.04 28.10 8.96
C CYS A 153 18.90 28.45 10.17
N ALA A 154 18.73 29.66 10.72
CA ALA A 154 19.43 30.10 11.94
C ALA A 154 18.67 29.78 13.24
N CYS A 155 17.63 28.94 13.18
CA CYS A 155 16.83 28.59 14.35
C CYS A 155 17.69 27.87 15.38
N LYS A 156 17.71 28.37 16.61
CA LYS A 156 18.31 27.64 17.73
C LYS A 156 17.42 26.46 18.07
N SER A 157 17.99 25.26 18.08
CA SER A 157 17.35 24.08 18.66
C SER A 157 16.88 24.41 20.08
N LYS A 158 15.58 24.25 20.36
CA LYS A 158 15.09 24.28 21.74
C LYS A 158 15.59 23.01 22.42
N THR A 159 16.30 23.17 23.53
CA THR A 159 16.84 22.08 24.35
C THR A 159 15.70 21.26 24.96
N GLY A 160 15.33 20.17 24.29
CA GLY A 160 14.39 19.16 24.81
C GLY A 160 12.94 19.64 24.98
N ASP A 161 12.03 18.69 25.11
CA ASP A 161 10.66 18.98 25.55
C ASP A 161 10.68 19.24 27.06
N PRO A 162 10.18 20.39 27.57
CA PRO A 162 10.14 20.68 28.99
C PRO A 162 9.42 19.61 29.83
N ARG A 163 8.43 18.90 29.25
CA ARG A 163 7.72 17.79 29.92
C ARG A 163 8.62 16.59 30.16
N LEU A 164 9.68 16.45 29.37
CA LEU A 164 10.69 15.40 29.47
C LEU A 164 11.95 15.87 30.21
N ALA A 165 11.94 17.05 30.84
CA ALA A 165 13.10 17.60 31.53
C ALA A 165 13.66 16.65 32.61
N ILE A 166 12.80 15.85 33.26
CA ILE A 166 13.22 14.85 34.25
C ILE A 166 14.14 13.75 33.66
N LEU A 167 14.03 13.49 32.35
CA LEU A 167 14.83 12.51 31.62
C LEU A 167 16.19 13.07 31.18
N SER A 168 16.45 14.37 31.36
CA SER A 168 17.74 14.99 30.98
C SER A 168 18.95 14.35 31.68
N ASN A 169 18.73 13.76 32.86
CA ASN A 169 19.75 13.06 33.65
C ASN A 169 19.69 11.53 33.49
N LEU A 170 18.82 10.99 32.63
CA LEU A 170 18.68 9.54 32.45
C LEU A 170 19.90 8.98 31.71
N LYS A 171 20.65 8.10 32.38
CA LYS A 171 21.76 7.36 31.78
C LYS A 171 21.24 6.00 31.30
N ILE A 172 21.25 5.78 29.98
CA ILE A 172 20.92 4.48 29.39
C ILE A 172 22.24 3.73 29.15
N GLU A 173 22.48 2.66 29.90
CA GLU A 173 23.61 1.77 29.64
C GLU A 173 23.33 0.95 28.38
N ARG A 174 24.12 1.14 27.32
CA ARG A 174 24.05 0.27 26.14
C ARG A 174 24.77 -1.04 26.48
N LYS A 175 24.02 -2.13 26.64
CA LYS A 175 24.62 -3.47 26.60
C LYS A 175 25.28 -3.64 25.23
N LYS A 176 26.58 -3.96 25.25
CA LYS A 176 27.35 -4.41 24.09
C LYS A 176 26.82 -5.76 23.61
#